data_AF-A0AAN7UI66-F1
#
_entry.id   AF-A0AAN7UI66-F1
#
_cell.length_a   1.000
_cell.length_b   1.000
_cell.length_c   1.000
_cell.angle_alpha   90.00
_cell.angle_beta   90.00
_cell.angle_gamma   90.00
#
_symmetry.space_group_name_H-M   'P 1'
#
loop_
_entity.id
_entity.type
_entity.pdbx_description
1 polymer ?
#
loop_
_entity_poly.entity_id
_entity_poly.type
_entity_poly.pdbx_seq_one_letter_code
_entity_poly.pdbx_strand_id
1 'polypeptide(L)' 'MPLVQKLWAPYGLKSWKVAQYDNEGAPYIVQAWLEWESKDHSDRGVASDDGNLSSPTCRSSVTKPPSS' A
#
# COMPACT_ATOMS: atom_id res chain seq x y z
N MET A 1 9.89 6.39 -1.94
CA MET A 1 9.35 6.10 -0.61
C MET A 1 10.42 5.42 0.25
N PRO A 2 11.34 6.18 0.88
CA PRO A 2 12.43 5.61 1.68
C PRO A 2 11.94 4.95 2.97
N LEU A 3 10.84 5.45 3.56
CA LEU A 3 10.23 4.86 4.75
C LEU A 3 9.70 3.44 4.47
N VAL A 4 8.93 3.27 3.40
CA VAL A 4 8.41 1.96 2.97
C VAL A 4 9.54 0.96 2.76
N GLN A 5 10.64 1.38 2.13
CA GLN A 5 11.81 0.52 1.99
C GLN A 5 12.42 0.12 3.33
N LYS A 6 12.57 1.05 4.28
CA LYS A 6 13.10 0.74 5.61
C LYS A 6 12.21 -0.25 6.38
N LEU A 7 10.90 -0.07 6.26
CA LEU A 7 9.90 -0.88 6.96
C LEU A 7 9.75 -2.28 6.33
N TRP A 8 9.82 -2.38 5.01
CA TRP A 8 9.48 -3.60 4.28
C TRP A 8 10.69 -4.36 3.70
N ALA A 9 11.88 -3.76 3.67
CA ALA A 9 13.13 -4.49 3.39
C ALA A 9 13.32 -5.75 4.25
N PRO A 10 13.09 -5.75 5.58
CA PRO A 10 13.26 -6.98 6.37
C PRO A 10 12.24 -8.07 6.02
N TYR A 11 11.13 -7.71 5.40
CA TYR A 11 10.09 -8.66 4.98
C TYR A 11 10.29 -9.20 3.56
N GLY A 12 11.30 -8.75 2.82
CA GLY A 12 11.60 -9.24 1.47
C GLY A 12 11.12 -8.34 0.33
N LEU A 13 10.97 -7.03 0.58
CA LEU A 13 10.78 -6.03 -0.47
C LEU A 13 12.09 -5.83 -1.24
N LYS A 14 12.07 -6.07 -2.56
CA LYS A 14 13.23 -5.93 -3.44
C LYS A 14 13.37 -4.51 -3.99
N SER A 15 12.29 -4.00 -4.54
CA SER A 15 12.26 -2.67 -5.16
C SER A 15 10.86 -2.07 -5.09
N TRP A 16 10.81 -0.75 -5.23
CA TRP A 16 9.57 0.00 -5.32
C TRP A 16 9.67 1.01 -6.45
N LYS A 17 8.56 1.23 -7.15
CA LYS A 17 8.44 2.22 -8.22
C LYS A 17 7.20 3.05 -7.96
N VAL A 18 7.25 4.34 -8.28
CA VAL A 18 6.10 5.24 -8.18
C VAL A 18 5.90 5.88 -9.54
N ALA A 19 4.73 5.67 -10.12
CA ALA A 19 4.27 6.36 -11.32
C ALA A 19 3.31 7.46 -10.90
N GLN A 20 3.51 8.67 -11.42
CA GLN A 20 2.56 9.76 -11.31
C GLN A 20 1.86 9.90 -12.65
N TYR A 21 0.53 9.96 -12.60
CA TYR A 21 -0.30 10.13 -13.78
C TYR A 21 -0.72 11.59 -13.85
N ASP A 22 -0.26 12.28 -14.89
CA ASP A 22 -0.57 13.70 -15.14
C ASP A 22 -1.84 13.88 -16.01
N ASN A 23 -2.61 12.81 -16.20
CA ASN A 23 -3.79 12.84 -17.06
C ASN A 23 -5.01 13.34 -16.27
N GLU A 24 -5.63 14.42 -16.73
CA GLU A 24 -6.82 15.05 -16.13
C GLU A 24 -8.06 14.12 -16.08
N GLY A 25 -8.04 12.98 -16.78
CA GLY A 25 -9.10 11.96 -16.77
C GLY A 25 -8.76 10.67 -16.01
N ALA A 26 -7.58 10.56 -15.39
CA ALA A 26 -7.18 9.35 -14.70
C ALA A 26 -7.81 9.28 -13.29
N PRO A 27 -8.37 8.12 -12.88
CA PRO A 27 -8.98 7.96 -11.55
C PRO A 27 -7.95 8.01 -10.41
N TYR A 28 -6.65 7.91 -10.72
CA TYR A 28 -5.56 7.92 -9.76
C TYR A 28 -4.44 8.83 -10.25
N ILE A 29 -3.95 9.69 -9.36
CA ILE A 29 -2.87 10.65 -9.64
C ILE A 29 -1.50 10.01 -9.38
N VAL A 30 -1.43 8.99 -8.51
CA VAL A 30 -0.19 8.31 -8.13
C VAL A 30 -0.45 6.82 -7.96
N GLN A 31 0.38 5.98 -8.57
CA GLN A 31 0.41 4.53 -8.37
C GLN A 31 1.79 4.10 -7.88
N ALA A 32 1.83 3.25 -6.86
CA ALA A 32 3.05 2.61 -6.39
C ALA A 32 3.06 1.12 -6.75
N TRP A 33 4.17 0.65 -7.29
CA TRP A 33 4.46 -0.77 -7.49
C TRP A 33 5.50 -1.23 -6.49
N LEU A 34 5.26 -2.38 -5.90
CA LEU A 34 6.10 -3.00 -4.89
C LEU A 34 6.51 -4.36 -5.42
N GLU A 35 7.80 -4.55 -5.62
CA GLU A 35 8.36 -5.80 -6.11
C GLU A 35 8.86 -6.58 -4.90
N TRP A 36 8.26 -7.73 -4.67
CA TRP A 36 8.55 -8.61 -3.54
C TRP A 36 9.20 -9.89 -4.01
N GLU A 37 9.93 -10.56 -3.12
CA GLU A 37 10.51 -11.85 -3.43
C GLU A 37 9.48 -12.95 -3.70
N SER A 38 8.37 -12.95 -2.95
CA SER A 38 7.27 -13.89 -3.12
C SER A 38 6.00 -13.33 -2.48
N LYS A 39 4.85 -13.92 -2.82
CA LYS A 39 3.54 -13.50 -2.27
C LYS A 39 3.46 -13.63 -0.75
N ASP A 40 4.07 -14.66 -0.15
CA ASP A 40 4.11 -14.86 1.31
C ASP A 40 4.82 -13.69 2.03
N HIS A 41 5.91 -13.22 1.45
CA HIS A 41 6.67 -12.06 1.93
C HIS A 41 5.87 -10.76 1.86
N SER A 42 5.11 -10.57 0.77
CA SER A 42 4.20 -9.43 0.65
C SER A 42 3.11 -9.45 1.71
N ASP A 43 2.47 -10.61 1.94
CA ASP A 43 1.36 -10.74 2.89
C ASP A 43 1.83 -10.44 4.32
N ARG A 44 3.02 -10.94 4.68
CA ARG A 44 3.65 -10.70 5.99
C ARG A 44 4.05 -9.24 6.18
N GLY A 45 4.61 -8.59 5.15
CA GLY A 45 4.96 -7.17 5.20
C GLY A 45 3.73 -6.27 5.35
N VAL A 46 2.63 -6.60 4.67
CA VAL A 46 1.36 -5.83 4.73
C VAL A 46 0.62 -6.07 6.04
N ALA A 47 0.61 -7.30 6.56
CA ALA A 47 -0.05 -7.65 7.81
C ALA A 47 0.73 -7.22 9.08
N SER A 48 1.98 -6.77 8.92
CA SER A 48 2.80 -6.29 10.03
C SER A 48 2.37 -4.89 10.47
N ASP A 49 2.70 -4.52 11.72
CA ASP A 49 2.45 -3.18 12.26
C ASP A 49 3.07 -2.09 11.36
N ASP A 50 4.26 -2.36 10.82
CA ASP A 50 4.94 -1.50 9.85
C ASP A 50 4.20 -1.37 8.49
N GLY A 51 3.42 -2.38 8.11
CA GLY A 51 2.49 -2.36 6.97
C GLY A 51 1.30 -1.45 7.19
N ASN A 52 0.81 -1.37 8.43
CA ASN A 52 -0.25 -0.46 8.84
C ASN A 52 0.23 1.00 8.93
N LEU A 53 1.52 1.24 9.24
CA LEU A 53 2.09 2.59 9.18
C LEU A 53 2.27 3.13 7.76
N SER A 54 2.54 2.25 6.79
CA SER A 54 2.81 2.61 5.40
C SER A 54 1.57 2.63 4.52
N SER A 55 0.54 1.89 4.92
CA SER A 55 -0.78 1.93 4.31
C SER A 55 -1.67 2.78 5.21
N PRO A 56 -1.85 4.09 4.96
CA PRO A 56 -2.94 4.80 5.59
C PRO A 56 -4.21 4.16 5.05
N THR A 57 -4.70 3.16 5.78
CA THR A 57 -6.07 2.70 5.61
C THR A 57 -6.88 3.96 5.83
N CYS A 58 -7.43 4.52 4.74
CA CYS A 58 -8.61 5.33 4.84
C CYS A 58 -9.59 4.46 5.62
N ARG A 59 -9.66 4.69 6.93
CA ARG A 59 -10.59 4.04 7.84
C ARG A 59 -11.93 4.60 7.41
N SER A 60 -12.50 4.03 6.35
CA SER A 60 -13.87 4.23 5.95
C SER A 60 -14.68 3.74 7.13
N SER A 61 -15.08 4.67 7.99
CA SER A 61 -16.22 4.52 8.85
C SER A 61 -17.43 4.30 7.94
N VAL A 62 -17.61 3.07 7.47
CA VAL A 62 -18.87 2.61 6.88
C VAL A 62 -19.85 2.50 8.05
N THR A 63 -20.57 3.59 8.27
CA THR A 63 -21.85 3.54 8.96
C THR A 63 -22.78 2.64 8.14
N LYS A 64 -23.11 1.48 8.71
CA LYS A 64 -24.13 0.54 8.23
C LYS A 64 -25.42 1.32 7.85
N PRO A 65 -25.97 1.18 6.63
CA PRO A 65 -27.27 1.76 6.34
C PRO A 65 -28.36 0.99 7.11
N PRO A 66 -29.36 1.68 7.70
CA PRO A 66 -30.47 1.02 8.36
C PRO A 66 -31.34 0.30 7.33
N SER A 67 -31.60 -0.98 7.57
CA SER A 67 -32.60 -1.76 6.85
C SER A 67 -33.99 -1.22 7.20
N SER A 68 -34.73 -0.76 6.19
CA SER A 68 -36.20 -0.70 6.20
C SER A 68 -36.77 -1.98 5.62
#